data_AF-C0D263-F1
#
_entry.id   AF-C0D263-F1
#
_cell.length_a   1.000
_cell.length_b   1.000
_cell.length_c   1.000
_cell.angle_alpha   90.00
_cell.angle_beta   90.00
_cell.angle_gamma   90.00
#
_symmetry.space_group_name_H-M   'P 1'
#
loop_
_entity.id
_entity.type
_entity.pdbx_description
1 polymer ?
#
loop_
_entity_poly.entity_id
_entity_poly.type
_entity_poly.pdbx_seq_one_letter_code
_entity_poly.pdbx_strand_id
1 'polypeptide(L)'
;MFKSTIFSQCNPISYLIYKKEILMPAYQLQIKQVVDYPRCRIYRQFIHRLIDDRSIRASGGSGLFYYTVLCSFANFRTSYRRIDGISYTVYPGEWVCTLKELSQWFRTRFQCQALSILGELQQRHLIDFSSLGRGNVIRYKIRNWARHNTVLEYNAPCQKDTGFFFLPVSIVTDLISSDRCSEMDIVLDLWVSAIYNDSQVQGSALGPVAYFRNGTGNPLVTYTELAARWGLSRATVGRVLKKLSALDYISLMSFPGRHGSVIYLKNYLSTMFEISDVLVDKEEVAMTLNIRLELPAEGCVDQEAPTMEHEVIVSDELSSVSKSHIEIILQKMAQILMAQGISCFGCSLSHYKLYPLSGDCREVLLPRARDQTVLRLGLAVLCGNKQVASFELTLNPIVEND
;
A
#
# COMPACT_ATOMS: atom_id res chain seq x y z
N MET A 1 -51.34 70.45 7.84
CA MET A 1 -51.65 70.14 9.25
C MET A 1 -51.04 68.78 9.57
N PHE A 2 -50.00 68.76 10.43
CA PHE A 2 -49.44 67.62 11.21
C PHE A 2 -49.02 66.31 10.48
N LYS A 3 -47.72 65.93 10.49
CA LYS A 3 -47.00 65.05 11.47
C LYS A 3 -47.59 63.62 11.54
N SER A 4 -46.91 62.49 11.72
CA SER A 4 -45.52 61.98 11.70
C SER A 4 -45.57 60.60 12.42
N THR A 5 -44.92 59.54 11.89
CA THR A 5 -44.30 58.39 12.63
C THR A 5 -45.28 57.38 13.34
N ILE A 6 -45.10 56.04 13.50
CA ILE A 6 -43.99 55.09 13.75
C ILE A 6 -44.34 53.65 13.25
N PHE A 7 -43.28 52.86 12.99
CA PHE A 7 -43.12 51.55 12.35
C PHE A 7 -43.35 50.28 13.22
N SER A 8 -43.39 49.13 12.51
CA SER A 8 -42.94 47.75 12.90
C SER A 8 -44.02 46.82 13.48
N GLN A 9 -44.20 45.53 13.12
CA GLN A 9 -43.26 44.56 12.54
C GLN A 9 -44.00 43.33 11.90
N CYS A 10 -43.34 42.75 10.88
CA CYS A 10 -43.44 41.44 10.22
C CYS A 10 -44.44 40.34 10.66
N ASN A 11 -45.16 39.73 9.69
CA ASN A 11 -44.72 38.50 8.97
C ASN A 11 -45.74 38.06 7.90
N PRO A 12 -45.34 37.64 6.68
CA PRO A 12 -46.25 37.03 5.72
C PRO A 12 -46.18 35.49 5.74
N ILE A 13 -47.36 34.91 5.60
CA ILE A 13 -47.66 33.48 5.57
C ILE A 13 -47.41 32.89 4.17
N SER A 14 -46.71 31.74 4.17
CA SER A 14 -46.77 30.63 3.21
C SER A 14 -46.61 30.88 1.70
N TYR A 15 -45.48 30.42 1.16
CA TYR A 15 -45.50 29.63 -0.07
C TYR A 15 -44.70 28.33 0.17
N LEU A 16 -45.44 27.22 0.24
CA LEU A 16 -44.91 25.86 0.19
C LEU A 16 -44.26 25.63 -1.18
N ILE A 17 -42.95 25.82 -1.26
CA ILE A 17 -42.15 25.33 -2.38
C ILE A 17 -41.64 23.95 -1.98
N TYR A 18 -42.23 22.91 -2.59
CA TYR A 18 -41.68 21.56 -2.60
C TYR A 18 -40.26 21.60 -3.19
N LYS A 19 -39.27 21.73 -2.31
CA LYS A 19 -37.87 21.50 -2.64
C LYS A 19 -37.71 20.00 -2.74
N LYS A 20 -37.92 19.45 -3.94
CA LYS A 20 -37.44 18.13 -4.30
C LYS A 20 -35.92 18.21 -4.26
N GLU A 21 -35.34 18.00 -3.07
CA GLU A 21 -33.92 17.75 -2.93
C GLU A 21 -33.61 16.54 -3.80
N ILE A 22 -33.02 16.80 -4.96
CA ILE A 22 -32.30 15.79 -5.70
C ILE A 22 -31.14 15.43 -4.77
N LEU A 23 -31.35 14.38 -3.97
CA LEU A 23 -30.32 13.75 -3.18
C LEU A 23 -29.28 13.26 -4.20
N MET A 24 -28.29 14.08 -4.53
CA MET A 24 -27.12 13.62 -5.27
C MET A 24 -26.56 12.47 -4.42
N PRO A 25 -26.48 11.24 -4.95
CA PRO A 25 -25.83 10.17 -4.21
C PRO A 25 -24.45 10.69 -3.82
N ALA A 26 -24.16 10.68 -2.52
CA ALA A 26 -22.87 11.14 -2.01
C ALA A 26 -21.79 10.35 -2.75
N TYR A 27 -21.09 11.00 -3.67
CA TYR A 27 -19.98 10.38 -4.38
C TYR A 27 -18.89 10.08 -3.33
N GLN A 28 -18.79 8.83 -2.91
CA GLN A 28 -17.71 8.39 -2.04
C GLN A 28 -16.46 8.24 -2.91
N LEU A 29 -15.49 9.13 -2.73
CA LEU A 29 -14.18 9.02 -3.36
C LEU A 29 -13.53 7.70 -2.87
N GLN A 30 -13.42 6.71 -3.75
CA GLN A 30 -12.70 5.48 -3.43
C GLN A 30 -11.20 5.73 -3.54
N ILE A 31 -10.51 5.53 -2.42
CA ILE A 31 -9.07 5.69 -2.31
C ILE A 31 -8.43 4.35 -2.67
N LYS A 32 -8.05 4.21 -3.94
CA LYS A 32 -7.50 2.97 -4.51
C LYS A 32 -6.31 3.28 -5.42
N GLN A 33 -5.34 2.38 -5.42
CA GLN A 33 -4.31 2.33 -6.45
C GLN A 33 -4.52 1.03 -7.23
N VAL A 34 -5.07 1.15 -8.44
CA VAL A 34 -5.55 0.02 -9.24
C VAL A 34 -4.45 -0.56 -10.13
N VAL A 35 -4.44 -1.88 -10.29
CA VAL A 35 -3.46 -2.62 -11.09
C VAL A 35 -3.45 -2.20 -12.55
N ASP A 36 -4.63 -1.96 -13.14
CA ASP A 36 -4.78 -1.62 -14.55
C ASP A 36 -4.42 -0.17 -14.88
N TYR A 37 -4.25 0.67 -13.85
CA TYR A 37 -3.96 2.07 -14.07
C TYR A 37 -2.51 2.24 -14.57
N PRO A 38 -2.29 2.80 -15.78
CA PRO A 38 -0.99 2.73 -16.47
C PRO A 38 0.05 3.74 -15.94
N ARG A 39 -0.32 4.54 -14.94
CA ARG A 39 0.50 5.60 -14.36
C ARG A 39 0.44 5.53 -12.85
N CYS A 40 1.54 5.76 -12.17
CA CYS A 40 1.56 5.91 -10.72
C CYS A 40 1.59 7.40 -10.36
N ARG A 41 0.78 7.84 -9.40
CA ARG A 41 0.89 9.19 -8.83
C ARG A 41 2.11 9.21 -7.89
N ILE A 42 2.98 10.20 -8.04
CA ILE A 42 4.18 10.38 -7.23
C ILE A 42 4.20 11.80 -6.68
N TYR A 43 4.25 11.93 -5.35
CA TYR A 43 4.34 13.22 -4.68
C TYR A 43 5.76 13.76 -4.73
N ARG A 44 5.92 15.05 -4.99
CA ARG A 44 7.24 15.71 -5.05
C ARG A 44 7.96 15.62 -3.70
N GLN A 45 7.22 15.84 -2.62
CA GLN A 45 7.75 15.74 -1.26
C GLN A 45 8.35 14.35 -0.95
N PHE A 46 7.78 13.28 -1.50
CA PHE A 46 8.34 11.95 -1.36
C PHE A 46 9.70 11.85 -2.06
N ILE A 47 9.83 12.37 -3.27
CA ILE A 47 11.11 12.39 -3.99
C ILE A 47 12.15 13.25 -3.28
N HIS A 48 11.77 14.41 -2.71
CA HIS A 48 12.69 15.21 -1.90
C HIS A 48 13.16 14.48 -0.64
N ARG A 49 12.25 13.80 0.07
CA ARG A 49 12.62 12.92 1.19
C ARG A 49 13.64 11.85 0.74
N LEU A 50 13.44 11.25 -0.42
CA LEU A 50 14.41 10.31 -1.01
C LEU A 50 15.73 11.00 -1.41
N ILE A 51 15.73 12.25 -1.88
CA ILE A 51 16.96 13.02 -2.18
C ILE A 51 17.72 13.38 -0.91
N ASP A 52 17.06 13.51 0.22
CA ASP A 52 17.68 13.86 1.51
C ASP A 52 18.14 12.65 2.33
N ASP A 53 17.43 11.51 2.25
CA ASP A 53 17.76 10.30 3.01
C ASP A 53 19.06 9.61 2.54
N ARG A 54 20.19 9.92 3.19
CA ARG A 54 21.52 9.36 2.87
C ARG A 54 21.70 7.90 3.28
N SER A 55 20.73 7.29 3.97
CA SER A 55 20.82 5.88 4.35
C SER A 55 20.71 4.95 3.14
N ILE A 56 20.04 5.38 2.07
CA ILE A 56 19.82 4.60 0.83
C ILE A 56 20.78 5.03 -0.28
N ARG A 57 21.43 4.05 -0.91
CA ARG A 57 22.41 4.29 -1.98
C ARG A 57 21.73 4.60 -3.32
N ALA A 58 22.14 5.70 -3.93
CA ALA A 58 21.66 6.13 -5.25
C ALA A 58 22.66 5.89 -6.39
N SER A 59 23.93 5.60 -6.09
CA SER A 59 25.02 5.54 -7.08
C SER A 59 24.97 4.27 -7.93
N GLY A 60 25.04 4.44 -9.26
CA GLY A 60 24.96 3.35 -10.24
C GLY A 60 23.57 2.73 -10.26
N GLY A 61 22.93 2.60 -11.42
CA GLY A 61 21.54 2.16 -11.44
C GLY A 61 20.91 2.12 -12.82
N SER A 62 19.67 1.67 -12.85
CA SER A 62 18.80 1.63 -14.03
C SER A 62 18.52 3.00 -14.65
N GLY A 63 18.70 4.07 -13.87
CA GLY A 63 18.34 5.44 -14.23
C GLY A 63 16.97 5.90 -13.71
N LEU A 64 16.20 4.99 -13.09
CA LEU A 64 14.85 5.28 -12.57
C LEU A 64 14.84 6.39 -11.53
N PHE A 65 15.74 6.34 -10.55
CA PHE A 65 15.87 7.40 -9.55
C PHE A 65 16.14 8.76 -10.18
N TYR A 66 17.14 8.83 -11.05
CA TYR A 66 17.55 10.09 -11.69
C TYR A 66 16.42 10.67 -12.56
N TYR A 67 15.75 9.82 -13.34
CA TYR A 67 14.60 10.26 -14.14
C TYR A 67 13.46 10.79 -13.28
N THR A 68 13.13 10.09 -12.19
CA THR A 68 12.05 10.47 -11.26
C THR A 68 12.38 11.79 -10.54
N VAL A 69 13.64 11.99 -10.16
CA VAL A 69 14.14 13.27 -9.61
C VAL A 69 13.89 14.40 -10.60
N LEU A 70 14.29 14.26 -11.87
CA LEU A 70 14.06 15.30 -12.87
C LEU A 70 12.56 15.62 -13.06
N CYS A 71 11.71 14.59 -13.05
CA CYS A 71 10.25 14.74 -13.13
C CYS A 71 9.69 15.53 -11.95
N SER A 72 10.20 15.33 -10.74
CA SER A 72 9.76 16.06 -9.55
C SER A 72 9.98 17.58 -9.64
N PHE A 73 11.02 18.01 -10.36
CA PHE A 73 11.35 19.42 -10.57
C PHE A 73 10.76 20.02 -11.83
N ALA A 74 10.16 19.24 -12.74
CA ALA A 74 9.57 19.77 -13.97
C ALA A 74 8.40 20.73 -13.70
N ASN A 75 8.13 21.66 -14.60
CA ASN A 75 7.02 22.61 -14.44
C ASN A 75 5.67 22.04 -14.93
N PHE A 76 4.57 22.42 -14.28
CA PHE A 76 3.22 22.20 -14.84
C PHE A 76 2.78 23.35 -15.73
N ARG A 77 3.16 24.58 -15.37
CA ARG A 77 2.89 25.82 -16.12
C ARG A 77 4.18 26.60 -16.35
N THR A 78 4.12 27.54 -17.28
CA THR A 78 5.23 28.47 -17.52
C THR A 78 5.55 29.25 -16.24
N SER A 79 6.83 29.33 -15.88
CA SER A 79 7.32 30.16 -14.79
C SER A 79 8.65 30.79 -15.16
N TYR A 80 9.16 31.67 -14.29
CA TYR A 80 10.47 32.27 -14.44
C TYR A 80 11.40 31.76 -13.34
N ARG A 81 12.64 31.47 -13.69
CA ARG A 81 13.68 31.12 -12.72
C ARG A 81 14.87 32.04 -12.90
N ARG A 82 15.33 32.65 -11.80
CA ARG A 82 16.50 33.54 -11.81
C ARG A 82 17.74 32.79 -11.33
N ILE A 83 18.80 32.80 -12.13
CA ILE A 83 20.12 32.22 -11.80
C ILE A 83 21.16 33.25 -12.20
N ASP A 84 22.08 33.59 -11.29
CA ASP A 84 23.17 34.56 -11.51
C ASP A 84 22.69 35.88 -12.14
N GLY A 85 21.54 36.39 -11.67
CA GLY A 85 20.95 37.63 -12.14
C GLY A 85 20.14 37.53 -13.44
N ILE A 86 20.29 36.46 -14.23
CA ILE A 86 19.57 36.20 -15.48
C ILE A 86 18.24 35.49 -15.19
N SER A 87 17.15 35.98 -15.78
CA SER A 87 15.83 35.35 -15.67
C SER A 87 15.56 34.44 -16.87
N TYR A 88 15.39 33.16 -16.61
CA TYR A 88 15.07 32.14 -17.60
C TYR A 88 13.57 31.85 -17.58
N THR A 89 12.92 31.89 -18.73
CA THR A 89 11.58 31.33 -18.91
C THR A 89 11.66 29.81 -18.89
N VAL A 90 10.78 29.16 -18.13
CA VAL A 90 10.71 27.71 -17.94
C VAL A 90 9.30 27.23 -18.28
N TYR A 91 9.17 26.47 -19.37
CA TYR A 91 7.88 25.99 -19.86
C TYR A 91 7.41 24.70 -19.15
N PRO A 92 6.15 24.27 -19.35
CA PRO A 92 5.69 22.97 -18.87
C PRO A 92 6.59 21.81 -19.29
N GLY A 93 6.87 20.91 -18.36
CA GLY A 93 7.79 19.78 -18.54
C GLY A 93 9.26 20.16 -18.48
N GLU A 94 9.60 21.44 -18.32
CA GLU A 94 10.97 21.93 -18.32
C GLU A 94 11.43 22.36 -16.93
N TRP A 95 12.75 22.38 -16.77
CA TRP A 95 13.41 23.01 -15.64
C TRP A 95 14.77 23.56 -16.05
N VAL A 96 15.21 24.59 -15.34
CA VAL A 96 16.54 25.19 -15.48
C VAL A 96 17.22 25.11 -14.12
N CYS A 97 18.46 24.67 -14.05
CA CYS A 97 19.21 24.52 -12.81
C CYS A 97 20.72 24.66 -13.04
N THR A 98 21.50 24.81 -11.98
CA THR A 98 22.95 24.74 -12.08
C THR A 98 23.44 23.29 -12.04
N LEU A 99 24.65 23.02 -12.55
CA LEU A 99 25.28 21.72 -12.39
C LEU A 99 25.49 21.33 -10.92
N LYS A 100 25.72 22.32 -10.05
CA LYS A 100 25.88 22.10 -8.61
C LYS A 100 24.59 21.57 -7.99
N GLU A 101 23.45 22.19 -8.30
CA GLU A 101 22.13 21.73 -7.84
C GLU A 101 21.83 20.32 -8.34
N LEU A 102 22.07 20.07 -9.62
CA LEU A 102 21.82 18.76 -10.21
C LEU A 102 22.65 17.65 -9.55
N SER A 103 23.93 17.92 -9.28
CA SER A 103 24.78 16.97 -8.55
C SER A 103 24.32 16.70 -7.13
N GLN A 104 23.72 17.69 -6.46
CA GLN A 104 23.14 17.49 -5.13
C GLN A 104 21.91 16.59 -5.20
N TRP A 105 21.01 16.85 -6.15
CA TRP A 105 19.79 16.04 -6.36
C TRP A 105 20.11 14.60 -6.74
N PHE A 106 21.08 14.39 -7.64
CA PHE A 106 21.54 13.07 -8.05
C PHE A 106 22.50 12.42 -7.06
N ARG A 107 22.93 13.15 -6.02
CA ARG A 107 23.89 12.67 -5.01
C ARG A 107 25.21 12.19 -5.63
N THR A 108 25.60 12.76 -6.76
CA THR A 108 26.86 12.45 -7.43
C THR A 108 28.01 13.16 -6.75
N ARG A 109 29.18 12.51 -6.69
CA ARG A 109 30.38 13.13 -6.13
C ARG A 109 30.91 14.27 -7.01
N PHE A 110 30.78 14.13 -8.33
CA PHE A 110 31.32 15.08 -9.30
C PHE A 110 30.25 15.54 -10.28
N GLN A 111 30.36 16.80 -10.74
CA GLN A 111 29.42 17.39 -11.71
C GLN A 111 29.43 16.70 -13.07
N CYS A 112 30.57 16.17 -13.49
CA CYS A 112 30.67 15.38 -14.72
C CYS A 112 29.84 14.09 -14.68
N GLN A 113 29.65 13.48 -13.50
CA GLN A 113 28.79 12.30 -13.35
C GLN A 113 27.32 12.67 -13.57
N ALA A 114 26.89 13.81 -13.03
CA ALA A 114 25.53 14.31 -13.25
C ALA A 114 25.26 14.61 -14.73
N LEU A 115 26.25 15.15 -15.44
CA LEU A 115 26.19 15.33 -16.90
C LEU A 115 26.13 13.99 -17.65
N SER A 116 26.91 12.98 -17.25
CA SER A 116 26.85 11.63 -17.85
C SER A 116 25.46 11.04 -17.73
N ILE A 117 24.86 11.12 -16.54
CA ILE A 117 23.49 10.64 -16.27
C ILE A 117 22.48 11.34 -17.17
N LEU A 118 22.57 12.67 -17.34
CA LEU A 118 21.71 13.39 -18.29
C LEU A 118 21.90 12.90 -19.73
N GLY A 119 23.15 12.66 -20.13
CA GLY A 119 23.51 12.07 -21.42
C GLY A 119 22.81 10.74 -21.65
N GLU A 120 22.91 9.82 -20.69
CA GLU A 120 22.29 8.50 -20.74
C GLU A 120 20.75 8.59 -20.82
N LEU A 121 20.12 9.44 -20.00
CA LEU A 121 18.67 9.65 -20.03
C LEU A 121 18.19 10.27 -21.36
N GLN A 122 18.98 11.14 -21.97
CA GLN A 122 18.69 11.72 -23.29
C GLN A 122 18.85 10.69 -24.42
N GLN A 123 19.90 9.86 -24.36
CA GLN A 123 20.09 8.75 -25.30
C GLN A 123 18.93 7.75 -25.26
N ARG A 124 18.36 7.52 -24.07
CA ARG A 124 17.15 6.71 -23.87
C ARG A 124 15.85 7.42 -24.24
N HIS A 125 15.93 8.63 -24.80
CA HIS A 125 14.77 9.41 -25.26
C HIS A 125 13.75 9.74 -24.16
N LEU A 126 14.21 9.85 -22.91
CA LEU A 126 13.36 10.22 -21.77
C LEU A 126 13.33 11.74 -21.53
N ILE A 127 14.42 12.42 -21.87
CA ILE A 127 14.58 13.86 -21.71
C ILE A 127 15.28 14.47 -22.92
N ASP A 128 15.18 15.79 -23.05
CA ASP A 128 16.09 16.63 -23.84
C ASP A 128 16.79 17.59 -22.88
N PHE A 129 18.11 17.77 -22.99
CA PHE A 129 18.84 18.75 -22.20
C PHE A 129 19.85 19.55 -23.03
N SER A 130 20.13 20.75 -22.57
CA SER A 130 21.08 21.67 -23.18
C SER A 130 21.81 22.46 -22.10
N SER A 131 23.09 22.75 -22.36
CA SER A 131 23.89 23.61 -21.51
C SER A 131 23.78 25.06 -21.96
N LEU A 132 23.56 25.96 -21.01
CA LEU A 132 23.43 27.41 -21.19
C LEU A 132 24.63 28.11 -20.51
N GLY A 133 24.97 29.32 -20.97
CA GLY A 133 25.90 30.22 -20.28
C GLY A 133 27.25 29.61 -19.91
N ARG A 134 28.09 29.29 -20.92
CA ARG A 134 29.41 28.63 -20.77
C ARG A 134 29.42 27.28 -20.02
N GLY A 135 28.25 26.64 -19.84
CA GLY A 135 28.17 25.25 -19.38
C GLY A 135 27.74 25.06 -17.92
N ASN A 136 27.61 26.12 -17.13
CA ASN A 136 27.29 26.01 -15.70
C ASN A 136 25.79 25.85 -15.42
N VAL A 137 24.94 26.27 -16.37
CA VAL A 137 23.48 26.21 -16.27
C VAL A 137 22.98 25.15 -17.24
N ILE A 138 22.10 24.28 -16.77
CA ILE A 138 21.46 23.23 -17.56
C ILE A 138 19.98 23.55 -17.68
N ARG A 139 19.44 23.43 -18.89
CA ARG A 139 18.02 23.34 -19.15
C ARG A 139 17.69 21.93 -19.59
N TYR A 140 16.72 21.29 -18.97
CA TYR A 140 16.19 20.01 -19.42
C TYR A 140 14.67 20.04 -19.58
N LYS A 141 14.16 19.10 -20.37
CA LYS A 141 12.76 18.88 -20.67
C LYS A 141 12.43 17.40 -20.57
N ILE A 142 11.38 17.05 -19.84
CA ILE A 142 10.85 15.70 -19.80
C ILE A 142 10.04 15.45 -21.07
N ARG A 143 10.43 14.44 -21.85
CA ARG A 143 9.66 14.05 -23.05
C ARG A 143 8.31 13.48 -22.63
N ASN A 144 7.29 13.73 -23.43
CA ASN A 144 5.91 13.28 -23.19
C ASN A 144 5.26 13.76 -21.86
N TRP A 145 5.81 14.80 -21.22
CA TRP A 145 5.29 15.32 -19.94
C TRP A 145 3.77 15.56 -19.94
N ALA A 146 3.27 16.29 -20.95
CA ALA A 146 1.85 16.61 -21.07
C ALA A 146 0.99 15.36 -21.27
N ARG A 147 1.45 14.38 -22.04
CA ARG A 147 0.76 13.09 -22.23
C ARG A 147 0.62 12.32 -20.93
N HIS A 148 1.62 12.37 -20.07
CA HIS A 148 1.61 11.64 -18.80
C HIS A 148 0.82 12.39 -17.72
N ASN A 149 0.81 13.72 -17.75
CA ASN A 149 0.24 14.58 -16.70
C ASN A 149 -1.01 15.34 -17.14
N THR A 150 -1.82 14.77 -18.04
CA THR A 150 -3.01 15.43 -18.63
C THR A 150 -4.05 15.89 -17.60
N VAL A 151 -4.19 15.16 -16.49
CA VAL A 151 -5.20 15.43 -15.44
C VAL A 151 -4.85 16.67 -14.62
N LEU A 152 -3.57 17.07 -14.60
CA LEU A 152 -3.13 18.31 -13.98
C LEU A 152 -3.44 19.42 -14.99
N GLU A 153 -4.69 19.88 -14.98
CA GLU A 153 -5.06 21.11 -15.68
C GLU A 153 -4.01 22.18 -15.31
N TYR A 154 -3.56 22.97 -16.29
CA TYR A 154 -2.49 23.98 -16.17
C TYR A 154 -2.71 25.05 -15.08
N ASN A 155 -3.76 24.92 -14.29
CA ASN A 155 -4.11 25.66 -13.08
C ASN A 155 -3.30 25.20 -11.84
N ALA A 156 -2.63 24.05 -11.87
CA ALA A 156 -1.83 23.57 -10.74
C ALA A 156 -0.62 24.50 -10.45
N PRO A 157 -0.38 24.90 -9.18
CA PRO A 157 0.75 25.76 -8.84
C PRO A 157 2.09 25.03 -9.06
N CYS A 158 3.10 25.73 -9.58
CA CYS A 158 4.47 25.21 -9.76
C CYS A 158 5.28 25.19 -8.46
N GLN A 159 4.68 24.82 -7.33
CA GLN A 159 5.41 24.64 -6.08
C GLN A 159 6.29 23.38 -6.20
N LYS A 160 7.57 23.49 -5.84
CA LYS A 160 8.53 22.39 -6.01
C LYS A 160 8.53 21.43 -4.84
N ASP A 161 8.12 21.91 -3.68
CA ASP A 161 8.11 21.12 -2.44
C ASP A 161 6.76 20.42 -2.22
N THR A 162 5.73 20.80 -2.99
CA THR A 162 4.35 20.30 -2.86
C THR A 162 3.79 19.84 -4.20
N GLY A 163 2.73 19.03 -4.14
CA GLY A 163 2.06 18.49 -5.31
C GLY A 163 2.61 17.14 -5.77
N PHE A 164 2.09 16.67 -6.90
CA PHE A 164 2.38 15.35 -7.44
C PHE A 164 2.47 15.38 -8.97
N PHE A 165 3.06 14.35 -9.55
CA PHE A 165 3.07 14.08 -10.99
C PHE A 165 2.72 12.61 -11.23
N PHE A 166 2.46 12.25 -12.47
CA PHE A 166 2.22 10.88 -12.89
C PHE A 166 3.46 10.31 -13.59
N LEU A 167 3.94 9.19 -13.07
CA LEU A 167 5.03 8.41 -13.64
C LEU A 167 4.46 7.21 -14.39
N PRO A 168 4.69 7.05 -15.71
CA PRO A 168 4.20 5.91 -16.47
C PRO A 168 4.87 4.60 -16.03
N VAL A 169 4.05 3.58 -15.80
CA VAL A 169 4.54 2.25 -15.37
C VAL A 169 5.40 1.61 -16.46
N SER A 170 5.11 1.88 -17.74
CA SER A 170 5.93 1.40 -18.85
C SER A 170 7.37 1.92 -18.79
N ILE A 171 7.55 3.23 -18.54
CA ILE A 171 8.90 3.83 -18.42
C ILE A 171 9.66 3.22 -17.24
N VAL A 172 8.97 2.97 -16.14
CA VAL A 172 9.54 2.37 -14.93
C VAL A 172 10.05 0.96 -15.25
N THR A 173 9.20 0.12 -15.87
CA THR A 173 9.57 -1.23 -16.29
C THR A 173 10.73 -1.24 -17.28
N ASP A 174 10.72 -0.34 -18.27
CA ASP A 174 11.79 -0.23 -19.27
C ASP A 174 13.13 0.12 -18.62
N LEU A 175 13.15 1.11 -17.71
CA LEU A 175 14.34 1.52 -17.00
C LEU A 175 14.90 0.37 -16.16
N ILE A 176 14.07 -0.24 -15.31
CA ILE A 176 14.45 -1.34 -14.41
C ILE A 176 15.04 -2.52 -15.18
N SER A 177 14.46 -2.84 -16.35
CA SER A 177 14.90 -3.98 -17.16
C SER A 177 16.21 -3.71 -17.91
N SER A 178 16.65 -2.46 -18.00
CA SER A 178 17.78 -2.07 -18.86
C SER A 178 19.16 -2.23 -18.20
N ASP A 179 19.25 -2.14 -16.87
CA ASP A 179 20.52 -2.24 -16.15
C ASP A 179 20.27 -2.65 -14.68
N ARG A 180 21.35 -2.90 -13.94
CA ARG A 180 21.29 -3.20 -12.51
C ARG A 180 20.67 -2.04 -11.74
N CYS A 181 19.74 -2.35 -10.84
CA CYS A 181 19.06 -1.35 -10.04
C CYS A 181 19.92 -0.90 -8.83
N SER A 182 19.89 0.41 -8.56
CA SER A 182 20.34 0.97 -7.28
C SER A 182 19.36 0.61 -6.15
N GLU A 183 19.75 0.81 -4.89
CA GLU A 183 18.79 0.67 -3.78
C GLU A 183 17.62 1.67 -3.93
N MET A 184 17.90 2.85 -4.47
CA MET A 184 16.89 3.87 -4.71
C MET A 184 15.94 3.53 -5.85
N ASP A 185 16.45 2.87 -6.91
CA ASP A 185 15.62 2.35 -8.00
C ASP A 185 14.67 1.28 -7.46
N ILE A 186 15.14 0.42 -6.55
CA ILE A 186 14.33 -0.62 -5.91
C ILE A 186 13.19 0.00 -5.10
N VAL A 187 13.46 1.05 -4.31
CA VAL A 187 12.41 1.76 -3.55
C VAL A 187 11.34 2.33 -4.49
N LEU A 188 11.77 2.94 -5.59
CA LEU A 188 10.84 3.51 -6.57
C LEU A 188 10.05 2.43 -7.33
N ASP A 189 10.68 1.32 -7.68
CA ASP A 189 10.00 0.18 -8.31
C ASP A 189 8.91 -0.39 -7.40
N LEU A 190 9.23 -0.63 -6.13
CA LEU A 190 8.28 -1.09 -5.13
C LEU A 190 7.12 -0.09 -4.97
N TRP A 191 7.42 1.21 -4.93
CA TRP A 191 6.40 2.26 -4.82
C TRP A 191 5.46 2.31 -6.01
N VAL A 192 5.99 2.22 -7.23
CA VAL A 192 5.19 2.22 -8.46
C VAL A 192 4.36 0.95 -8.58
N SER A 193 4.88 -0.16 -8.07
CA SER A 193 4.23 -1.48 -8.06
C SER A 193 3.27 -1.68 -6.89
N ALA A 194 3.14 -0.71 -5.98
CA ALA A 194 2.22 -0.79 -4.85
C ALA A 194 0.76 -0.74 -5.32
N ILE A 195 -0.04 -1.71 -4.91
CA ILE A 195 -1.47 -1.82 -5.18
C ILE A 195 -2.21 -1.76 -3.85
N TYR A 196 -3.27 -0.96 -3.80
CA TYR A 196 -4.06 -0.77 -2.59
C TYR A 196 -5.55 -0.84 -2.90
N ASN A 197 -6.24 -1.69 -2.14
CA ASN A 197 -7.68 -1.88 -2.14
C ASN A 197 -8.23 -2.20 -3.54
N ASP A 198 -7.56 -3.13 -4.24
CA ASP A 198 -7.95 -3.65 -5.55
C ASP A 198 -8.34 -5.12 -5.43
N SER A 199 -9.58 -5.45 -5.77
CA SER A 199 -10.10 -6.82 -5.69
C SER A 199 -9.37 -7.81 -6.58
N GLN A 200 -8.63 -7.33 -7.58
CA GLN A 200 -7.83 -8.18 -8.47
C GLN A 200 -6.54 -8.69 -7.83
N VAL A 201 -6.09 -8.08 -6.72
CA VAL A 201 -4.81 -8.41 -6.07
C VAL A 201 -5.05 -8.81 -4.62
N GLN A 202 -4.71 -10.06 -4.30
CA GLN A 202 -4.84 -10.61 -2.96
C GLN A 202 -3.96 -9.84 -1.96
N GLY A 203 -4.45 -9.67 -0.73
CA GLY A 203 -3.74 -8.93 0.33
C GLY A 203 -3.76 -7.40 0.18
N SER A 204 -4.14 -6.85 -0.98
CA SER A 204 -4.16 -5.40 -1.19
C SER A 204 -5.20 -4.64 -0.34
N ALA A 205 -6.18 -5.35 0.21
CA ALA A 205 -7.16 -4.80 1.15
C ALA A 205 -6.57 -4.52 2.54
N LEU A 206 -5.53 -5.28 2.94
CA LEU A 206 -4.86 -5.14 4.23
C LEU A 206 -3.89 -3.95 4.24
N GLY A 207 -3.27 -3.67 3.10
CA GLY A 207 -2.34 -2.58 2.94
C GLY A 207 -1.78 -2.49 1.53
N PRO A 208 -0.98 -1.44 1.25
CA PRO A 208 -0.37 -1.25 -0.05
C PRO A 208 0.70 -2.31 -0.30
N VAL A 209 0.34 -3.32 -1.08
CA VAL A 209 1.17 -4.50 -1.37
C VAL A 209 1.91 -4.30 -2.69
N ALA A 210 3.20 -4.62 -2.73
CA ALA A 210 3.96 -4.58 -3.97
C ALA A 210 3.54 -5.77 -4.86
N TYR A 211 3.02 -5.46 -6.05
CA TYR A 211 2.60 -6.45 -7.03
C TYR A 211 3.10 -6.08 -8.43
N PHE A 212 4.00 -6.90 -8.98
CA PHE A 212 4.70 -6.63 -10.25
C PHE A 212 3.88 -6.97 -11.51
N ARG A 213 2.56 -6.76 -11.46
CA ARG A 213 1.64 -6.80 -12.62
C ARG A 213 1.85 -7.99 -13.57
N ASN A 214 2.06 -9.17 -13.02
CA ASN A 214 2.28 -10.42 -13.76
C ASN A 214 0.97 -11.11 -14.20
N GLY A 215 -0.19 -10.52 -13.89
CA GLY A 215 -1.51 -11.03 -14.25
C GLY A 215 -2.05 -12.16 -13.36
N THR A 216 -1.33 -12.57 -12.30
CA THR A 216 -1.76 -13.68 -11.43
C THR A 216 -2.68 -13.27 -10.29
N GLY A 217 -2.69 -11.98 -9.92
CA GLY A 217 -3.38 -11.47 -8.73
C GLY A 217 -2.72 -11.85 -7.41
N ASN A 218 -1.59 -12.58 -7.45
CA ASN A 218 -0.87 -13.05 -6.28
C ASN A 218 0.39 -12.19 -6.04
N PRO A 219 0.53 -11.52 -4.89
CA PRO A 219 1.67 -10.66 -4.56
C PRO A 219 2.92 -11.41 -4.08
N LEU A 220 2.89 -12.75 -3.99
CA LEU A 220 4.04 -13.53 -3.56
C LEU A 220 5.19 -13.42 -4.58
N VAL A 221 6.37 -13.08 -4.05
CA VAL A 221 7.58 -12.91 -4.85
C VAL A 221 8.75 -13.65 -4.21
N THR A 222 9.55 -14.28 -5.06
CA THR A 222 10.76 -14.98 -4.66
C THR A 222 11.99 -14.10 -4.83
N TYR A 223 13.04 -14.34 -4.04
CA TYR A 223 14.30 -13.61 -4.21
C TYR A 223 14.96 -13.89 -5.55
N THR A 224 14.65 -15.01 -6.21
CA THR A 224 15.03 -15.32 -7.59
C THR A 224 14.40 -14.37 -8.59
N GLU A 225 13.09 -14.14 -8.49
CA GLU A 225 12.37 -13.23 -9.40
C GLU A 225 12.81 -11.79 -9.20
N LEU A 226 12.96 -11.35 -7.93
CA LEU A 226 13.46 -10.01 -7.61
C LEU A 226 14.90 -9.81 -8.08
N ALA A 227 15.75 -10.84 -7.96
CA ALA A 227 17.12 -10.81 -8.46
C ALA A 227 17.17 -10.62 -9.99
N ALA A 228 16.33 -11.36 -10.71
CA ALA A 228 16.20 -11.22 -12.16
C ALA A 228 15.68 -9.83 -12.55
N ARG A 229 14.62 -9.35 -11.87
CA ARG A 229 14.01 -8.04 -12.13
C ARG A 229 14.98 -6.88 -11.91
N TRP A 230 15.77 -6.93 -10.85
CA TRP A 230 16.67 -5.83 -10.49
C TRP A 230 18.10 -5.98 -11.03
N GLY A 231 18.39 -7.07 -11.75
CA GLY A 231 19.74 -7.35 -12.25
C GLY A 231 20.77 -7.60 -11.14
N LEU A 232 20.33 -8.06 -9.96
CA LEU A 232 21.15 -8.25 -8.77
C LEU A 232 21.27 -9.72 -8.39
N SER A 233 22.26 -10.06 -7.56
CA SER A 233 22.32 -11.40 -6.96
C SER A 233 21.28 -11.54 -5.84
N ARG A 234 20.76 -12.76 -5.65
CA ARG A 234 19.80 -13.10 -4.56
C ARG A 234 20.26 -12.61 -3.18
N ALA A 235 21.56 -12.76 -2.89
CA ALA A 235 22.15 -12.32 -1.64
C ALA A 235 22.15 -10.79 -1.48
N THR A 236 22.25 -10.04 -2.58
CA THR A 236 22.17 -8.58 -2.57
C THR A 236 20.72 -8.14 -2.38
N VAL A 237 19.78 -8.74 -3.09
CA VAL A 237 18.34 -8.52 -2.91
C VAL A 237 17.94 -8.72 -1.45
N GLY A 238 18.30 -9.84 -0.84
CA GLY A 238 17.99 -10.12 0.56
C GLY A 238 18.58 -9.09 1.52
N ARG A 239 19.80 -8.59 1.27
CA ARG A 239 20.42 -7.53 2.08
C ARG A 239 19.70 -6.19 1.92
N VAL A 240 19.33 -5.82 0.69
CA VAL A 240 18.59 -4.58 0.41
C VAL A 240 17.22 -4.62 1.06
N LEU A 241 16.45 -5.70 0.89
CA LEU A 241 15.12 -5.81 1.51
C LEU A 241 15.18 -5.79 3.03
N LYS A 242 16.14 -6.49 3.65
CA LYS A 242 16.35 -6.43 5.11
C LYS A 242 16.69 -5.01 5.57
N LYS A 243 17.53 -4.30 4.81
CA LYS A 243 17.87 -2.91 5.09
C LYS A 243 16.65 -1.99 4.97
N LEU A 244 15.86 -2.12 3.91
CA LEU A 244 14.64 -1.32 3.73
C LEU A 244 13.60 -1.61 4.82
N SER A 245 13.49 -2.87 5.26
CA SER A 245 12.66 -3.24 6.41
C SER A 245 13.14 -2.59 7.71
N ALA A 246 14.45 -2.63 7.97
CA ALA A 246 15.06 -2.00 9.15
C ALA A 246 14.96 -0.45 9.16
N LEU A 247 14.82 0.16 7.98
CA LEU A 247 14.60 1.61 7.81
C LEU A 247 13.11 1.97 7.76
N ASP A 248 12.20 1.03 8.03
CA ASP A 248 10.75 1.22 8.00
C ASP A 248 10.19 1.73 6.65
N TYR A 249 10.83 1.37 5.54
CA TYR A 249 10.27 1.59 4.19
C TYR A 249 9.26 0.50 3.81
N ILE A 250 9.49 -0.73 4.28
CA ILE A 250 8.66 -1.89 3.94
C ILE A 250 8.40 -2.77 5.16
N SER A 251 7.31 -3.52 5.12
CA SER A 251 7.10 -4.71 5.95
C SER A 251 7.30 -5.94 5.09
N LEU A 252 8.34 -6.71 5.38
CA LEU A 252 8.71 -7.92 4.65
C LEU A 252 8.20 -9.15 5.40
N MET A 253 7.28 -9.88 4.78
CA MET A 253 6.70 -11.11 5.33
C MET A 253 7.18 -12.31 4.53
N SER A 254 8.04 -13.12 5.13
CA SER A 254 8.44 -14.40 4.56
C SER A 254 7.64 -15.54 5.18
N PHE A 255 7.14 -16.42 4.32
CA PHE A 255 6.37 -17.59 4.71
C PHE A 255 7.23 -18.85 4.63
N PRO A 256 7.02 -19.83 5.53
CA PRO A 256 7.72 -21.12 5.46
C PRO A 256 7.43 -21.84 4.14
N GLY A 257 8.31 -22.75 3.72
CA GLY A 257 8.17 -23.50 2.47
C GLY A 257 8.65 -22.74 1.21
N ARG A 258 8.11 -23.12 0.04
CA ARG A 258 8.47 -22.54 -1.27
C ARG A 258 7.57 -21.37 -1.70
N HIS A 259 6.73 -20.85 -0.80
CA HIS A 259 5.68 -19.88 -1.15
C HIS A 259 6.21 -18.47 -1.49
N GLY A 260 7.41 -18.09 -1.04
CA GLY A 260 8.01 -16.80 -1.33
C GLY A 260 7.81 -15.77 -0.20
N SER A 261 7.89 -14.48 -0.52
CA SER A 261 7.70 -13.38 0.42
C SER A 261 6.71 -12.36 -0.14
N VAL A 262 6.01 -11.67 0.77
CA VAL A 262 5.13 -10.54 0.45
C VAL A 262 5.76 -9.28 0.99
N ILE A 263 5.64 -8.19 0.22
CA ILE A 263 6.22 -6.89 0.56
C ILE A 263 5.08 -5.88 0.65
N TYR A 264 4.83 -5.37 1.86
CA TYR A 264 3.94 -4.23 2.06
C TYR A 264 4.77 -2.96 2.20
N LEU A 265 4.31 -1.86 1.60
CA LEU A 265 4.96 -0.56 1.78
C LEU A 265 4.47 0.09 3.06
N LYS A 266 5.41 0.71 3.79
CA LYS A 266 5.10 1.61 4.89
C LYS A 266 5.11 3.05 4.37
N ASN A 267 4.40 3.94 5.06
CA ASN A 267 4.31 5.37 4.70
C ASN A 267 3.65 5.66 3.34
N TYR A 268 3.07 4.65 2.68
CA TYR A 268 2.49 4.79 1.35
C TYR A 268 1.11 5.43 1.43
N LEU A 269 0.23 4.98 2.33
CA LEU A 269 -1.11 5.55 2.46
C LEU A 269 -1.04 6.97 3.00
N SER A 270 -0.13 7.23 3.93
CA SER A 270 0.08 8.58 4.47
C SER A 270 0.62 9.54 3.41
N THR A 271 1.54 9.09 2.57
CA THR A 271 2.08 9.91 1.49
C THR A 271 1.10 10.07 0.32
N MET A 272 0.37 9.02 -0.04
CA MET A 272 -0.47 9.01 -1.24
C MET A 272 -1.87 9.54 -0.99
N PHE A 273 -2.40 9.35 0.21
CA PHE A 273 -3.81 9.55 0.50
C PHE A 273 -4.05 10.33 1.80
N GLU A 274 -2.99 10.74 2.51
CA GLU A 274 -3.08 11.45 3.80
C GLU A 274 -3.83 10.62 4.87
N ILE A 275 -3.72 9.29 4.77
CA ILE A 275 -4.33 8.33 5.71
C ILE A 275 -3.23 7.65 6.52
N SER A 276 -3.49 7.38 7.80
CA SER A 276 -2.58 6.59 8.64
C SER A 276 -2.37 5.19 8.05
N ASP A 277 -1.11 4.77 7.92
CA ASP A 277 -0.80 3.41 7.52
C ASP A 277 -1.28 2.41 8.59
N VAL A 278 -1.91 1.33 8.13
CA VAL A 278 -2.37 0.24 9.00
C VAL A 278 -1.22 -0.73 9.20
N LEU A 279 -1.05 -1.21 10.44
CA LEU A 279 -0.11 -2.28 10.73
C LEU A 279 -0.68 -3.58 10.15
N VAL A 280 0.00 -4.12 9.15
CA VAL A 280 -0.38 -5.37 8.51
C VAL A 280 0.16 -6.53 9.34
N ASP A 281 -0.74 -7.42 9.77
CA ASP A 281 -0.41 -8.59 10.57
C ASP A 281 -0.03 -9.81 9.71
N LYS A 282 0.97 -10.58 10.14
CA LYS A 282 1.53 -11.66 9.31
C LYS A 282 0.54 -12.82 9.16
N GLU A 283 -0.20 -13.11 10.22
CA GLU A 283 -1.20 -14.16 10.27
C GLU A 283 -2.40 -13.81 9.40
N GLU A 284 -2.86 -12.55 9.44
CA GLU A 284 -3.93 -12.05 8.57
C GLU A 284 -3.56 -12.16 7.07
N VAL A 285 -2.31 -11.84 6.73
CA VAL A 285 -1.81 -12.00 5.36
C VAL A 285 -1.75 -13.47 4.97
N ALA A 286 -1.29 -14.35 5.86
CA ALA A 286 -1.26 -15.78 5.59
C ALA A 286 -2.66 -16.35 5.33
N MET A 287 -3.65 -15.94 6.13
CA MET A 287 -5.06 -16.31 5.93
C MET A 287 -5.57 -15.81 4.58
N THR A 288 -5.31 -14.55 4.24
CA THR A 288 -5.75 -13.95 2.97
C THR A 288 -5.13 -14.63 1.75
N LEU A 289 -3.90 -15.11 1.87
CA LEU A 289 -3.17 -15.80 0.79
C LEU A 289 -3.35 -17.32 0.81
N ASN A 290 -4.22 -17.84 1.68
CA ASN A 290 -4.43 -19.28 1.88
C ASN A 290 -3.13 -20.05 2.15
N ILE A 291 -2.18 -19.43 2.86
CA ILE A 291 -0.89 -20.04 3.23
C ILE A 291 -1.09 -20.79 4.55
N ARG A 292 -0.85 -22.10 4.54
CA ARG A 292 -0.83 -22.92 5.76
C ARG A 292 0.37 -22.47 6.60
N LEU A 293 0.12 -21.79 7.73
CA LEU A 293 1.14 -21.57 8.75
C LEU A 293 1.25 -22.87 9.56
N GLU A 294 2.40 -23.52 9.51
CA GLU A 294 2.70 -24.61 10.44
C GLU A 294 2.62 -24.04 11.86
N LEU A 295 1.69 -24.58 12.64
CA LEU A 295 1.68 -24.37 14.08
C LEU A 295 3.00 -24.92 14.63
N PRO A 296 3.58 -24.31 15.67
CA PRO A 296 4.75 -24.88 16.33
C PRO A 296 4.44 -26.34 16.69
N ALA A 297 5.28 -27.26 16.24
CA ALA A 297 5.16 -28.66 16.63
C ALA A 297 5.14 -28.74 18.16
N GLU A 298 4.20 -29.52 18.70
CA GLU A 298 4.17 -29.89 20.11
C GLU A 298 5.55 -30.48 20.48
N GLY A 299 6.40 -29.72 21.18
CA GLY A 299 7.73 -30.21 21.55
C GLY A 299 8.81 -29.21 21.96
N CYS A 300 8.62 -27.90 21.79
CA CYS A 300 9.55 -26.91 22.34
C CYS A 300 8.79 -25.85 23.14
N VAL A 301 8.28 -26.26 24.30
CA VAL A 301 7.95 -25.31 25.37
C VAL A 301 9.25 -25.07 26.13
N ASP A 302 9.96 -24.00 25.80
CA ASP A 302 10.82 -23.36 26.80
C ASP A 302 9.87 -22.95 27.94
N GLN A 303 10.11 -23.56 29.09
CA GLN A 303 9.35 -23.37 30.31
C GLN A 303 9.42 -21.89 30.69
N GLU A 304 8.34 -21.14 30.45
CA GLU A 304 7.89 -19.94 31.18
C GLU A 304 6.72 -19.27 30.44
N ALA A 305 5.60 -19.97 30.29
CA ALA A 305 4.30 -19.34 30.02
C ALA A 305 3.22 -20.09 30.82
N PRO A 306 2.30 -19.39 31.50
CA PRO A 306 1.36 -20.05 32.39
C PRO A 306 0.39 -20.90 31.55
N THR A 307 0.42 -22.21 31.79
CA THR A 307 -0.58 -23.16 31.31
C THR A 307 -1.93 -22.72 31.86
N MET A 308 -2.73 -22.03 31.06
CA MET A 308 -4.12 -21.76 31.41
C MET A 308 -4.95 -22.97 31.00
N GLU A 309 -5.15 -23.87 31.95
CA GLU A 309 -6.09 -24.99 31.85
C GLU A 309 -7.51 -24.42 31.75
N HIS A 310 -8.02 -24.28 30.51
CA HIS A 310 -9.42 -23.94 30.29
C HIS A 310 -10.19 -25.24 30.05
N GLU A 311 -11.27 -25.48 30.81
CA GLU A 311 -12.16 -26.61 30.54
C GLU A 311 -12.94 -26.36 29.23
N VAL A 312 -12.54 -27.06 28.17
CA VAL A 312 -13.22 -27.04 26.87
C VAL A 312 -14.20 -28.21 26.80
N ILE A 313 -15.50 -27.91 26.81
CA ILE A 313 -16.55 -28.92 26.62
C ILE A 313 -16.89 -28.97 25.12
N VAL A 314 -16.46 -30.05 24.46
CA VAL A 314 -16.76 -30.33 23.06
C VAL A 314 -17.92 -31.33 23.01
N SER A 315 -19.02 -30.99 22.33
CA SER A 315 -20.11 -31.95 22.09
C SER A 315 -19.64 -33.13 21.26
N ASP A 316 -20.11 -34.34 21.58
CA ASP A 316 -19.70 -35.62 20.97
C ASP A 316 -19.94 -35.70 19.43
N GLU A 317 -20.70 -34.77 18.87
CA GLU A 317 -21.01 -34.66 17.42
C GLU A 317 -19.89 -33.99 16.60
N LEU A 318 -18.83 -33.46 17.23
CA LEU A 318 -17.74 -32.69 16.60
C LEU A 318 -16.48 -33.53 16.26
N SER A 319 -16.65 -34.81 15.92
CA SER A 319 -15.56 -35.77 15.68
C SER A 319 -14.58 -35.41 14.53
N SER A 320 -14.76 -34.29 13.85
CA SER A 320 -13.90 -33.82 12.75
C SER A 320 -12.70 -32.96 13.18
N VAL A 321 -12.59 -32.55 14.46
CA VAL A 321 -11.49 -31.71 14.95
C VAL A 321 -10.97 -32.24 16.29
N SER A 322 -9.66 -32.49 16.43
CA SER A 322 -9.09 -32.95 17.70
C SER A 322 -9.17 -31.85 18.78
N LYS A 323 -9.29 -32.26 20.05
CA LYS A 323 -9.36 -31.35 21.21
C LYS A 323 -8.19 -30.35 21.24
N SER A 324 -7.00 -30.77 20.84
CA SER A 324 -5.80 -29.91 20.75
C SER A 324 -5.94 -28.75 19.74
N HIS A 325 -6.54 -28.99 18.57
CA HIS A 325 -6.78 -27.92 17.59
C HIS A 325 -7.83 -26.92 18.08
N ILE A 326 -8.81 -27.37 18.86
CA ILE A 326 -9.83 -26.50 19.45
C ILE A 326 -9.20 -25.58 20.51
N GLU A 327 -8.31 -26.10 21.34
CA GLU A 327 -7.56 -25.30 22.32
C GLU A 327 -6.69 -24.22 21.65
N ILE A 328 -6.03 -24.56 20.53
CA ILE A 328 -5.23 -23.60 19.75
C ILE A 328 -6.11 -22.50 19.15
N ILE A 329 -7.27 -22.86 18.59
CA ILE A 329 -8.25 -21.89 18.06
C ILE A 329 -8.71 -20.96 19.18
N LEU A 330 -9.06 -21.50 20.36
CA LEU A 330 -9.49 -20.73 21.51
C LEU A 330 -8.40 -19.78 22.03
N GLN A 331 -7.14 -20.21 22.08
CA GLN A 331 -6.01 -19.35 22.46
C GLN A 331 -5.82 -18.18 21.49
N LYS A 332 -5.88 -18.44 20.18
CA LYS A 332 -5.76 -17.36 19.17
C LYS A 332 -6.93 -16.40 19.21
N MET A 333 -8.15 -16.91 19.37
CA MET A 333 -9.32 -16.06 19.56
C MET A 333 -9.22 -15.22 20.82
N ALA A 334 -8.70 -15.78 21.91
CA ALA A 334 -8.49 -15.05 23.15
C ALA A 334 -7.56 -13.85 22.95
N GLN A 335 -6.47 -14.03 22.21
CA GLN A 335 -5.53 -12.94 21.90
C GLN A 335 -6.19 -11.83 21.07
N ILE A 336 -6.92 -12.18 20.01
CA ILE A 336 -7.61 -11.23 19.13
C ILE A 336 -8.70 -10.46 19.90
N LEU A 337 -9.50 -11.16 20.71
CA LEU A 337 -10.66 -10.59 21.38
C LEU A 337 -10.28 -9.82 22.66
N MET A 338 -9.18 -10.18 23.34
CA MET A 338 -8.57 -9.35 24.38
C MET A 338 -8.07 -8.02 23.81
N ALA A 339 -7.42 -8.04 22.63
CA ALA A 339 -6.98 -6.81 21.96
C ALA A 339 -8.17 -5.91 21.54
N GLN A 340 -9.35 -6.50 21.34
CA GLN A 340 -10.60 -5.79 21.06
C GLN A 340 -11.37 -5.36 22.33
N GLY A 341 -10.80 -5.56 23.52
CA GLY A 341 -11.34 -5.08 24.80
C GLY A 341 -12.41 -5.97 25.43
N ILE A 342 -12.55 -7.23 25.00
CA ILE A 342 -13.51 -8.18 25.59
C ILE A 342 -12.87 -8.84 26.83
N SER A 343 -13.23 -8.35 28.01
CA SER A 343 -12.57 -8.65 29.29
C SER A 343 -12.65 -10.10 29.78
N CYS A 344 -13.55 -10.92 29.24
CA CYS A 344 -13.76 -12.30 29.71
C CYS A 344 -13.00 -13.36 28.92
N PHE A 345 -12.31 -13.00 27.83
CA PHE A 345 -11.41 -13.92 27.14
C PHE A 345 -10.06 -13.95 27.87
N GLY A 346 -9.64 -15.12 28.35
CA GLY A 346 -8.42 -15.29 29.17
C GLY A 346 -8.63 -15.29 30.69
N CYS A 347 -9.88 -15.34 31.16
CA CYS A 347 -10.18 -15.53 32.59
C CYS A 347 -10.15 -17.03 32.94
N SER A 348 -9.48 -17.43 34.01
CA SER A 348 -9.45 -18.83 34.48
C SER A 348 -10.82 -19.38 34.91
N LEU A 349 -11.82 -18.51 35.09
CA LEU A 349 -13.20 -18.86 35.44
C LEU A 349 -14.14 -18.89 34.22
N SER A 350 -13.59 -18.70 33.01
CA SER A 350 -14.37 -18.72 31.78
C SER A 350 -14.43 -20.11 31.18
N HIS A 351 -15.65 -20.58 30.90
CA HIS A 351 -15.92 -21.84 30.20
C HIS A 351 -16.33 -21.54 28.76
N TYR A 352 -15.85 -22.34 27.82
CA TYR A 352 -16.13 -22.19 26.41
C TYR A 352 -16.99 -23.37 25.94
N LYS A 353 -18.14 -23.07 25.34
CA LYS A 353 -19.04 -24.08 24.78
C LYS A 353 -19.11 -23.93 23.27
N LEU A 354 -18.68 -24.96 22.56
CA LEU A 354 -18.81 -25.09 21.11
C LEU A 354 -20.02 -25.97 20.77
N TYR A 355 -20.87 -25.50 19.86
CA TYR A 355 -22.03 -26.24 19.39
C TYR A 355 -22.24 -26.02 17.89
N PRO A 356 -22.77 -27.01 17.15
CA PRO A 356 -23.13 -26.81 15.75
C PRO A 356 -24.30 -25.82 15.65
N LEU A 357 -24.22 -24.88 14.72
CA LEU A 357 -25.38 -24.07 14.34
C LEU A 357 -26.24 -24.92 13.39
N SER A 358 -27.48 -25.22 13.76
CA SER A 358 -28.36 -26.07 12.94
C SER A 358 -28.62 -25.45 11.56
N GLY A 359 -28.79 -26.29 10.55
CA GLY A 359 -29.05 -25.90 9.16
C GLY A 359 -30.48 -25.42 8.87
N ASP A 360 -31.18 -24.83 9.83
CA ASP A 360 -32.62 -24.49 9.70
C ASP A 360 -32.90 -23.18 8.94
N CYS A 361 -31.93 -22.66 8.19
CA CYS A 361 -32.16 -21.68 7.13
C CYS A 361 -31.94 -22.28 5.73
N ARG A 362 -32.03 -23.61 5.60
CA ARG A 362 -31.86 -24.32 4.33
C ARG A 362 -33.21 -24.84 3.82
N GLU A 363 -34.13 -23.93 3.51
CA GLU A 363 -35.28 -24.29 2.70
C GLU A 363 -34.90 -24.34 1.21
N VAL A 364 -34.94 -25.58 0.69
CA VAL A 364 -35.42 -25.99 -0.63
C VAL A 364 -34.73 -25.36 -1.84
N LEU A 365 -33.88 -26.14 -2.52
CA LEU A 365 -34.06 -26.53 -3.94
C LEU A 365 -32.88 -27.40 -4.46
N LEU A 366 -33.24 -28.61 -4.87
CA LEU A 366 -32.65 -29.50 -5.87
C LEU A 366 -31.43 -30.40 -5.52
N PRO A 367 -31.51 -31.72 -5.80
CA PRO A 367 -30.42 -32.67 -5.66
C PRO A 367 -29.56 -32.67 -6.92
N ARG A 368 -28.51 -31.85 -6.98
CA ARG A 368 -27.37 -31.99 -7.92
C ARG A 368 -26.33 -30.86 -7.69
N ALA A 369 -25.58 -30.98 -6.61
CA ALA A 369 -24.21 -30.47 -6.48
C ALA A 369 -23.63 -31.04 -5.18
N ARG A 370 -22.53 -31.78 -5.26
CA ARG A 370 -21.72 -32.08 -4.07
C ARG A 370 -20.97 -30.79 -3.72
N ASP A 371 -21.68 -29.84 -3.11
CA ASP A 371 -21.05 -28.62 -2.60
C ASP A 371 -20.57 -28.85 -1.17
N GLN A 372 -19.26 -28.66 -0.97
CA GLN A 372 -18.54 -28.82 0.27
C GLN A 372 -19.18 -27.98 1.37
N THR A 373 -19.60 -28.65 2.43
CA THR A 373 -20.31 -28.04 3.55
C THR A 373 -19.35 -27.20 4.38
N VAL A 374 -19.46 -25.88 4.24
CA VAL A 374 -18.96 -24.90 5.21
C VAL A 374 -19.49 -25.27 6.60
N LEU A 375 -18.59 -25.56 7.54
CA LEU A 375 -18.96 -25.93 8.89
C LEU A 375 -19.13 -24.66 9.72
N ARG A 376 -20.36 -24.41 10.20
CA ARG A 376 -20.67 -23.25 11.05
C ARG A 376 -20.87 -23.71 12.49
N LEU A 377 -20.10 -23.12 13.40
CA LEU A 377 -20.09 -23.43 14.81
C LEU A 377 -20.47 -22.19 15.61
N GLY A 378 -21.29 -22.36 16.64
CA GLY A 378 -21.51 -21.36 17.67
C GLY A 378 -20.50 -21.56 18.79
N LEU A 379 -19.82 -20.49 19.19
CA LEU A 379 -19.00 -20.45 20.38
C LEU A 379 -19.69 -19.55 21.41
N ALA A 380 -20.10 -20.12 22.53
CA ALA A 380 -20.57 -19.36 23.69
C ALA A 380 -19.47 -19.27 24.74
N VAL A 381 -19.19 -18.05 25.19
CA VAL A 381 -18.29 -17.76 26.32
C VAL A 381 -19.14 -17.60 27.57
N LEU A 382 -18.88 -18.43 28.56
CA LEU A 382 -19.57 -18.45 29.84
C LEU A 382 -18.59 -17.99 30.92
N CYS A 383 -19.00 -17.06 31.77
CA CYS A 383 -18.26 -16.71 33.00
C CYS A 383 -19.10 -17.20 34.17
N GLY A 384 -18.68 -18.30 34.81
CA GLY A 384 -19.57 -19.11 35.65
C GLY A 384 -20.80 -19.61 34.86
N ASN A 385 -22.01 -19.37 35.37
CA ASN A 385 -23.27 -19.80 34.73
C ASN A 385 -23.88 -18.76 33.77
N LYS A 386 -23.21 -17.64 33.49
CA LYS A 386 -23.74 -16.58 32.62
C LYS A 386 -23.01 -16.53 31.29
N GLN A 387 -23.75 -16.56 30.20
CA GLN A 387 -23.21 -16.34 28.86
C GLN A 387 -22.86 -14.86 28.71
N VAL A 388 -21.58 -14.58 28.47
CA VAL A 388 -21.03 -13.23 28.32
C VAL A 388 -20.99 -12.81 26.86
N ALA A 389 -20.66 -13.75 25.97
CA ALA A 389 -20.55 -13.48 24.55
C ALA A 389 -20.85 -14.73 23.73
N SER A 390 -21.31 -14.53 22.50
CA SER A 390 -21.50 -15.58 21.50
C SER A 390 -20.90 -15.16 20.18
N PHE A 391 -20.17 -16.07 19.55
CA PHE A 391 -19.53 -15.86 18.26
C PHE A 391 -19.96 -16.96 17.29
N GLU A 392 -20.12 -16.60 16.02
CA GLU A 392 -20.24 -17.55 14.93
C GLU A 392 -18.86 -17.80 14.33
N LEU A 393 -18.49 -19.07 14.26
CA LEU A 393 -17.25 -19.56 13.68
C LEU A 393 -17.58 -20.26 12.37
N THR A 394 -16.91 -19.87 11.30
CA THR A 394 -17.07 -20.50 9.99
C THR A 394 -15.76 -21.18 9.61
N LEU A 395 -15.79 -22.51 9.46
CA LEU A 395 -14.67 -23.31 9.01
C LEU A 395 -14.92 -23.78 7.58
N ASN A 396 -14.02 -23.39 6.67
CA ASN A 396 -14.09 -23.80 5.27
C ASN A 396 -13.16 -25.00 5.04
N PRO A 397 -13.68 -26.16 4.57
CA PRO A 397 -12.82 -27.27 4.18
C PRO A 397 -11.96 -26.88 2.96
N ILE A 398 -10.67 -27.21 3.01
CA ILE A 398 -9.76 -27.01 1.88
C ILE A 398 -9.95 -28.19 0.92
N VAL A 399 -10.27 -27.90 -0.34
CA VAL A 399 -10.25 -28.89 -1.42
C VAL A 399 -8.81 -29.05 -1.87
N GLU A 400 -8.21 -30.19 -1.59
CA GLU A 400 -6.99 -30.60 -2.28
C GLU A 400 -7.41 -30.98 -3.70
N ASN A 401 -7.10 -30.10 -4.66
CA ASN A 401 -7.09 -30.50 -6.07
C ASN A 401 -5.73 -31.16 -6.30
N ASP A 402 -5.73 -32.49 -6.40
CA ASP A 402 -4.59 -33.31 -6.84
C ASP A 402 -4.08 -32.88 -8.22
#